data_AF-A0A7K4G334-F1
#
_entry.id   AF-A0A7K4G334-F1
#
_cell.length_a   1.000
_cell.length_b   1.000
_cell.length_c   1.000
_cell.angle_alpha   90.00
_cell.angle_beta   90.00
_cell.angle_gamma   90.00
#
_symmetry.space_group_name_H-M   'P 1'
#
loop_
_entity.id
_entity.type
_entity.pdbx_description
1 polymer ?
#
loop_
_entity_poly.entity_id
_entity_poly.type
_entity_poly.pdbx_seq_one_letter_code
_entity_poly.pdbx_strand_id
1 'polypeptide(L)'
;MDLAKYKNWILYAIAGLFLALYLLTNQEFFGVLVFFALLALIVLDFSPKKEGDWKTTLKELVIALVFAGAAWFLLGFLLNTSSPLNVVTSCSMLPELQRGDLIFLKGDPIQAPEVTTQLSRSELSQSIKLVKNRCFIGTNPDLCTSSILFDGQEFSSKPSNNSIIVFEPEPNNIGLIIHRAMLKINTPDGAYYLTKGDNNQVLDQEASFDFVDEKKILGNVFFRIPFIGYVKLLLFLQFQVPPGCDRTITYT
;
A
#
# COMPACT_ATOMS: atom_id res chain seq x y z
N MET A 1 -48.33 -6.02 14.63
CA MET A 1 -47.17 -5.13 14.80
C MET A 1 -45.92 -5.99 14.73
N ASP A 2 -45.15 -5.86 13.65
CA ASP A 2 -44.08 -6.81 13.30
C ASP A 2 -42.85 -6.59 14.18
N LEU A 3 -42.63 -7.46 15.17
CA LEU A 3 -41.54 -7.34 16.16
C LEU A 3 -40.14 -7.35 15.52
N ALA A 4 -40.00 -7.84 14.28
CA ALA A 4 -38.74 -7.85 13.56
C ALA A 4 -38.21 -6.42 13.25
N LYS A 5 -39.12 -5.44 13.09
CA LYS A 5 -38.75 -4.04 12.78
C LYS A 5 -38.10 -3.31 13.97
N TYR A 6 -38.33 -3.79 15.20
CA TYR A 6 -37.81 -3.19 16.43
C TYR A 6 -36.57 -3.89 16.98
N LYS A 7 -35.99 -4.86 16.28
CA LYS A 7 -34.84 -5.59 16.83
C LYS A 7 -33.54 -4.75 16.83
N ASN A 8 -33.43 -3.80 15.90
CA ASN A 8 -32.18 -3.07 15.64
C ASN A 8 -32.22 -1.58 16.05
N TRP A 9 -33.34 -1.03 16.55
CA TRP A 9 -33.46 0.40 16.90
C TRP A 9 -32.44 0.86 17.95
N ILE A 10 -32.08 -0.02 18.89
CA ILE A 10 -31.09 0.25 19.93
C ILE A 10 -29.72 0.53 19.29
N LEU A 11 -29.33 -0.25 18.29
CA LEU A 11 -28.08 -0.06 17.56
C LEU A 11 -28.08 1.24 16.73
N TYR A 12 -29.21 1.61 16.12
CA TYR A 12 -29.34 2.91 15.46
C TYR A 12 -29.24 4.08 16.45
N ALA A 13 -29.82 3.95 17.64
CA ALA A 13 -29.72 4.96 18.70
C ALA A 13 -28.28 5.08 19.23
N ILE A 14 -27.58 3.96 19.40
CA ILE A 14 -26.15 3.93 19.79
C ILE A 14 -25.27 4.57 18.72
N ALA A 15 -25.47 4.23 17.44
CA ALA A 15 -24.73 4.83 16.33
C ALA A 15 -24.99 6.35 16.25
N GLY A 16 -26.25 6.79 16.40
CA GLY A 16 -26.62 8.20 16.43
C GLY A 16 -25.99 8.96 17.61
N LEU A 17 -25.94 8.35 18.79
CA LEU A 17 -25.28 8.92 19.96
C LEU A 17 -23.78 9.10 19.73
N PHE A 18 -23.08 8.09 19.23
CA PHE A 18 -21.65 8.21 18.94
C PHE A 18 -21.37 9.21 17.82
N LEU A 19 -22.26 9.33 16.83
CA LEU A 19 -22.13 10.34 15.79
C LEU A 19 -22.28 11.75 16.35
N ALA A 20 -23.27 11.98 17.21
CA ALA A 20 -23.43 13.26 17.88
C ALA A 20 -22.21 13.60 18.76
N LEU A 21 -21.67 12.63 19.50
CA LEU A 21 -20.46 12.81 20.31
C LEU A 21 -19.23 13.11 19.44
N TYR A 22 -19.08 12.43 18.29
CA TYR A 22 -18.02 12.73 17.33
C TYR A 22 -18.13 14.17 16.83
N LEU A 23 -19.32 14.61 16.39
CA LEU A 23 -19.52 15.97 15.88
C LEU A 23 -19.32 17.05 16.94
N LEU A 24 -19.66 16.77 18.21
CA LEU A 24 -19.52 17.73 19.30
C LEU A 24 -18.09 17.82 19.86
N THR A 25 -17.35 16.71 19.86
CA THR A 25 -16.04 16.63 20.52
C THR A 25 -14.86 16.61 19.56
N ASN A 26 -15.11 16.31 18.28
CA ASN A 26 -14.10 16.07 17.25
C ASN A 26 -13.07 15.00 17.64
N GLN A 27 -13.46 14.05 18.50
CA GLN A 27 -12.62 12.95 18.95
C GLN A 27 -12.81 11.73 18.04
N GLU A 28 -11.73 11.30 17.36
CA GLU A 28 -11.75 10.22 16.37
C GLU A 28 -12.28 8.89 16.91
N PHE A 29 -12.07 8.63 18.21
CA PHE A 29 -12.58 7.45 18.91
C PHE A 29 -14.09 7.23 18.70
N PHE A 30 -14.90 8.29 18.74
CA PHE A 30 -16.34 8.16 18.54
C PHE A 30 -16.70 7.84 17.08
N GLY A 31 -15.93 8.34 16.10
CA GLY A 31 -16.10 7.99 14.69
C GLY A 31 -15.88 6.49 14.44
N VAL A 32 -14.88 5.90 15.10
CA VAL A 32 -14.63 4.45 15.06
C VAL A 32 -15.80 3.66 15.65
N LEU A 33 -16.38 4.12 16.76
CA LEU A 33 -17.54 3.46 17.36
C LEU A 33 -18.80 3.54 16.49
N VAL A 34 -19.03 4.66 15.79
CA VAL A 34 -20.09 4.78 14.78
C VAL A 34 -19.89 3.75 13.68
N PHE A 35 -18.67 3.64 13.16
CA PHE A 35 -18.34 2.67 12.12
C PHE A 35 -18.66 1.23 12.54
N PHE A 36 -18.24 0.81 13.74
CA PHE A 36 -18.56 -0.54 14.24
C PHE A 36 -20.04 -0.76 14.53
N ALA A 37 -20.77 0.26 15.01
CA ALA A 37 -22.21 0.16 15.22
C ALA A 37 -22.96 0.01 13.87
N LEU A 38 -22.56 0.74 12.84
CA LEU A 38 -23.09 0.59 11.48
C LEU A 38 -22.72 -0.76 10.87
N LEU A 39 -21.49 -1.24 11.10
CA LEU A 39 -21.06 -2.56 10.67
C LEU A 39 -21.87 -3.68 11.33
N ALA A 40 -22.13 -3.57 12.65
CA ALA A 40 -22.98 -4.51 13.37
C ALA A 40 -24.43 -4.49 12.87
N LEU A 41 -24.99 -3.32 12.55
CA LEU A 41 -26.31 -3.19 11.93
C LEU A 41 -26.37 -3.93 10.59
N ILE A 42 -25.35 -3.75 9.74
CA ILE A 42 -25.27 -4.43 8.45
C ILE A 42 -25.17 -5.94 8.64
N VAL A 43 -24.29 -6.43 9.52
CA VAL A 43 -24.14 -7.88 9.79
C VAL A 43 -25.44 -8.49 10.33
N LEU A 44 -26.15 -7.80 11.21
CA LEU A 44 -27.43 -8.27 11.75
C LEU A 44 -28.54 -8.26 10.70
N ASP A 45 -28.54 -7.29 9.79
CA ASP A 45 -29.45 -7.28 8.63
C ASP A 45 -29.08 -8.35 7.59
N PHE A 46 -27.81 -8.79 7.57
CA PHE A 46 -27.32 -9.93 6.77
C PHE A 46 -27.61 -11.31 7.39
N SER A 47 -28.36 -11.38 8.50
CA SER A 47 -28.78 -12.67 9.06
C SER A 47 -29.61 -13.44 8.01
N PRO A 48 -29.19 -14.65 7.60
CA PRO A 48 -29.77 -15.34 6.44
C PRO A 48 -31.27 -15.58 6.68
N LYS A 49 -32.11 -14.91 5.90
CA LYS A 49 -33.54 -15.23 5.81
C LYS A 49 -33.69 -16.41 4.86
N LYS A 50 -34.60 -17.33 5.22
CA LYS A 50 -34.89 -18.60 4.53
C LYS A 50 -34.79 -18.48 3.00
N GLU A 51 -34.02 -19.39 2.42
CA GLU A 51 -33.80 -19.56 0.98
C GLU A 51 -35.09 -19.65 0.16
N GLY A 52 -35.06 -19.10 -1.06
CA GLY A 52 -36.00 -19.49 -2.11
C GLY A 52 -36.17 -18.54 -3.29
N ASP A 53 -35.88 -17.23 -3.15
CA ASP A 53 -36.10 -16.26 -4.23
C ASP A 53 -34.79 -15.63 -4.73
N TRP A 54 -34.46 -15.90 -6.00
CA TRP A 54 -33.29 -15.36 -6.69
C TRP A 54 -33.26 -13.83 -6.69
N LYS A 55 -34.43 -13.17 -6.59
CA LYS A 55 -34.50 -11.70 -6.49
C LYS A 55 -33.96 -11.19 -5.15
N THR A 56 -34.13 -11.95 -4.08
CA THR A 56 -33.62 -11.59 -2.75
C THR A 56 -32.11 -11.75 -2.71
N THR A 57 -31.58 -12.88 -3.21
CA THR A 57 -30.13 -13.09 -3.35
C THR A 57 -29.48 -12.03 -4.23
N LEU A 58 -30.11 -11.68 -5.36
CA LEU A 58 -29.61 -10.63 -6.24
C LEU A 58 -29.59 -9.26 -5.54
N LYS A 59 -30.65 -8.92 -4.80
CA LYS A 59 -30.71 -7.68 -4.02
C LYS A 59 -29.61 -7.61 -2.97
N GLU A 60 -29.38 -8.69 -2.22
CA GLU A 60 -28.34 -8.78 -1.19
C GLU A 60 -26.94 -8.64 -1.81
N LEU A 61 -26.69 -9.30 -2.95
CA LEU A 61 -25.44 -9.16 -3.68
C LEU A 61 -25.20 -7.72 -4.15
N VAL A 62 -26.23 -7.06 -4.69
CA VAL A 62 -26.14 -5.65 -5.10
C VAL A 62 -25.82 -4.75 -3.90
N ILE A 63 -26.50 -4.95 -2.77
CA ILE A 63 -26.24 -4.19 -1.54
C ILE A 63 -24.79 -4.41 -1.06
N ALA A 64 -24.30 -5.65 -1.07
CA ALA A 64 -22.94 -5.98 -0.67
C ALA A 64 -21.91 -5.28 -1.56
N LEU A 65 -22.11 -5.27 -2.88
CA LEU A 65 -21.22 -4.61 -3.84
C LEU A 65 -21.23 -3.08 -3.68
N VAL A 66 -22.41 -2.49 -3.48
CA VAL A 66 -22.55 -1.04 -3.22
C VAL A 66 -21.85 -0.68 -1.91
N PHE A 67 -22.03 -1.47 -0.86
CA PHE A 67 -21.37 -1.25 0.42
C PHE A 67 -19.85 -1.37 0.31
N ALA A 68 -19.35 -2.42 -0.37
CA ALA A 68 -17.91 -2.59 -0.60
C ALA A 68 -17.32 -1.42 -1.39
N GLY A 69 -18.01 -0.95 -2.43
CA GLY A 69 -17.63 0.24 -3.18
C GLY A 69 -17.61 1.50 -2.30
N ALA A 70 -18.67 1.74 -1.53
CA ALA A 70 -18.75 2.88 -0.62
C ALA A 70 -17.65 2.85 0.45
N ALA A 71 -17.35 1.67 1.01
CA ALA A 71 -16.25 1.50 1.95
C ALA A 71 -14.89 1.79 1.31
N TRP A 72 -14.65 1.34 0.08
CA TRP A 72 -13.44 1.65 -0.68
C TRP A 72 -13.29 3.16 -0.92
N PHE A 73 -14.36 3.83 -1.37
CA PHE A 73 -14.36 5.28 -1.59
C PHE A 73 -14.17 6.07 -0.29
N LEU A 74 -14.86 5.69 0.78
CA LEU A 74 -14.72 6.31 2.09
C LEU A 74 -13.29 6.16 2.62
N LEU A 75 -12.72 4.95 2.53
CA LEU A 75 -11.36 4.70 2.97
C LEU A 75 -10.33 5.46 2.12
N GLY A 76 -10.50 5.50 0.81
CA GLY A 76 -9.65 6.27 -0.09
C GLY A 76 -9.71 7.78 0.19
N PHE A 77 -10.90 8.31 0.48
CA PHE A 77 -11.07 9.70 0.92
C PHE A 77 -10.35 9.97 2.25
N LEU A 78 -10.56 9.12 3.26
CA LEU A 78 -9.94 9.28 4.59
C LEU A 78 -8.41 9.18 4.54
N LEU A 79 -7.87 8.31 3.69
CA LEU A 79 -6.43 8.08 3.54
C LEU A 79 -5.78 8.92 2.42
N ASN A 80 -6.54 9.80 1.77
CA ASN A 80 -6.07 10.62 0.66
C ASN A 80 -5.39 9.82 -0.47
N THR A 81 -5.93 8.66 -0.82
CA THR A 81 -5.38 7.79 -1.88
C THR A 81 -6.49 7.09 -2.66
N SER A 82 -6.26 6.85 -3.96
CA SER A 82 -7.15 6.05 -4.80
C SER A 82 -7.02 4.54 -4.54
N SER A 83 -5.96 4.11 -3.85
CA SER A 83 -5.65 2.70 -3.58
C SER A 83 -5.34 2.48 -2.09
N PRO A 84 -6.32 2.62 -1.18
CA PRO A 84 -6.09 2.57 0.26
C PRO A 84 -5.57 1.22 0.79
N LEU A 85 -5.71 0.14 0.02
CA LEU A 85 -5.33 -1.22 0.40
C LEU A 85 -4.59 -1.92 -0.73
N ASN A 86 -3.51 -2.63 -0.40
CA ASN A 86 -2.83 -3.53 -1.31
C ASN A 86 -2.29 -4.78 -0.59
N VAL A 87 -1.90 -5.81 -1.33
CA VAL A 87 -1.33 -7.05 -0.78
C VAL A 87 0.07 -7.23 -1.33
N VAL A 88 1.02 -7.54 -0.46
CA VAL A 88 2.40 -7.84 -0.84
C VAL A 88 2.44 -9.21 -1.52
N THR A 89 2.80 -9.23 -2.80
CA THR A 89 2.77 -10.45 -3.64
C THR A 89 4.13 -11.13 -3.78
N SER A 90 5.23 -10.41 -3.52
CA SER A 90 6.62 -10.86 -3.68
C SER A 90 7.42 -10.79 -2.37
N CYS A 91 8.70 -11.17 -2.43
CA CYS A 91 9.64 -11.12 -1.30
C CYS A 91 10.76 -10.09 -1.49
N SER A 92 10.56 -9.10 -2.38
CA SER A 92 11.54 -8.03 -2.63
C SER A 92 11.67 -7.04 -1.47
N MET A 93 10.74 -7.06 -0.52
CA MET A 93 10.70 -6.16 0.64
C MET A 93 11.10 -6.83 1.97
N LEU A 94 11.63 -8.05 1.94
CA LEU A 94 12.11 -8.69 3.16
C LEU A 94 13.27 -7.88 3.79
N PRO A 95 13.40 -7.86 5.14
CA PRO A 95 12.48 -8.46 6.10
C PRO A 95 11.28 -7.56 6.47
N GLU A 96 11.25 -6.32 5.97
CA GLU A 96 10.31 -5.29 6.41
C GLU A 96 8.86 -5.66 6.09
N LEU A 97 8.58 -6.06 4.85
CA LEU A 97 7.28 -6.59 4.42
C LEU A 97 7.39 -8.02 3.94
N GLN A 98 6.46 -8.86 4.36
CA GLN A 98 6.39 -10.26 3.98
C GLN A 98 5.30 -10.48 2.92
N ARG A 99 5.52 -11.48 2.06
CA ARG A 99 4.49 -11.94 1.13
C ARG A 99 3.22 -12.30 1.91
N GLY A 100 2.07 -11.82 1.43
CA GLY A 100 0.78 -12.00 2.09
C GLY A 100 0.47 -10.98 3.18
N ASP A 101 1.31 -9.97 3.41
CA ASP A 101 0.92 -8.82 4.21
C ASP A 101 -0.16 -8.01 3.47
N LEU A 102 -1.23 -7.66 4.19
CA LEU A 102 -2.17 -6.63 3.76
C LEU A 102 -1.63 -5.28 4.21
N ILE A 103 -1.37 -4.37 3.27
CA ILE A 103 -0.81 -3.05 3.53
C ILE A 103 -1.85 -1.96 3.28
N PHE A 104 -1.82 -0.93 4.12
CA PHE A 104 -2.64 0.27 4.02
C PHE A 104 -1.80 1.42 3.51
N LEU A 105 -2.33 2.14 2.52
CA LEU A 105 -1.66 3.25 1.87
C LEU A 105 -2.28 4.58 2.29
N LYS A 106 -1.44 5.61 2.41
CA LYS A 106 -1.86 6.99 2.64
C LYS A 106 -1.22 7.91 1.61
N GLY A 107 -1.92 8.98 1.20
CA GLY A 107 -1.38 10.03 0.33
C GLY A 107 -0.71 11.15 1.13
N ASP A 108 0.19 10.79 2.03
CA ASP A 108 1.03 11.75 2.77
C ASP A 108 2.33 12.06 2.00
N PRO A 109 3.03 13.16 2.34
CA PRO A 109 4.36 13.43 1.80
C PRO A 109 5.30 12.23 1.97
N ILE A 110 5.98 11.85 0.89
CA ILE A 110 6.92 10.73 0.87
C ILE A 110 8.21 11.13 1.57
N GLN A 111 8.61 10.36 2.58
CA GLN A 111 9.87 10.57 3.27
C GLN A 111 11.03 9.95 2.48
N ALA A 112 11.86 10.77 1.86
CA ALA A 112 13.13 10.40 1.25
C ALA A 112 14.07 11.63 1.24
N PRO A 113 15.40 11.45 1.15
CA PRO A 113 16.31 12.53 0.77
C PRO A 113 15.83 13.19 -0.52
N GLU A 114 15.94 14.52 -0.58
CA GLU A 114 15.42 15.33 -1.68
C GLU A 114 16.50 16.27 -2.21
N VAL A 115 16.64 16.33 -3.52
CA VAL A 115 17.55 17.23 -4.23
C VAL A 115 16.81 17.93 -5.37
N THR A 116 17.23 19.14 -5.70
CA THR A 116 16.67 19.91 -6.82
C THR A 116 17.75 20.18 -7.84
N THR A 117 17.45 19.95 -9.13
CA THR A 117 18.38 20.12 -10.25
C THR A 117 17.70 20.85 -11.41
N GLN A 118 18.51 21.42 -12.30
CA GLN A 118 18.04 21.99 -13.57
C GLN A 118 18.08 20.98 -14.73
N LEU A 119 18.62 19.79 -14.48
CA LEU A 119 18.64 18.70 -15.46
C LEU A 119 17.21 18.23 -15.76
N SER A 120 16.96 17.89 -17.02
CA SER A 120 15.73 17.20 -17.45
C SER A 120 15.77 15.71 -17.08
N ARG A 121 14.61 15.04 -17.09
CA ARG A 121 14.49 13.61 -16.79
C ARG A 121 15.48 12.74 -17.58
N SER A 122 15.67 13.01 -18.87
CA SER A 122 16.56 12.20 -19.73
C SER A 122 18.03 12.33 -19.34
N GLU A 123 18.44 13.49 -18.80
CA GLU A 123 19.80 13.78 -18.35
C GLU A 123 20.11 13.20 -16.97
N LEU A 124 19.09 12.87 -16.17
CA LEU A 124 19.26 12.23 -14.86
C LEU A 124 20.02 10.91 -14.95
N SER A 125 19.71 10.10 -15.97
CA SER A 125 20.35 8.79 -16.19
C SER A 125 21.87 8.88 -16.34
N GLN A 126 22.39 9.99 -16.87
CA GLN A 126 23.81 10.21 -17.12
C GLN A 126 24.55 10.84 -15.93
N SER A 127 23.82 11.55 -15.06
CA SER A 127 24.39 12.26 -13.92
C SER A 127 24.43 11.42 -12.65
N ILE A 128 23.58 10.39 -12.55
CA ILE A 128 23.56 9.47 -11.43
C ILE A 128 24.67 8.43 -11.57
N LYS A 129 25.51 8.32 -10.53
CA LYS A 129 26.52 7.26 -10.41
C LYS A 129 26.15 6.36 -9.25
N LEU A 130 26.40 5.07 -9.40
CA LEU A 130 26.00 4.07 -8.40
C LEU A 130 27.24 3.45 -7.77
N VAL A 131 27.25 3.41 -6.44
CA VAL A 131 28.30 2.76 -5.67
C VAL A 131 27.87 1.32 -5.39
N LYS A 132 28.79 0.38 -5.68
CA LYS A 132 28.59 -1.05 -5.47
C LYS A 132 29.49 -1.53 -4.36
N ASN A 133 28.89 -2.12 -3.33
CA ASN A 133 29.62 -2.79 -2.26
C ASN A 133 29.26 -4.28 -2.23
N ARG A 134 30.12 -5.06 -1.58
CA ARG A 134 29.85 -6.47 -1.36
C ARG A 134 28.58 -6.65 -0.52
N CYS A 135 27.73 -7.56 -0.96
CA CYS A 135 26.59 -8.06 -0.22
C CYS A 135 26.57 -9.59 -0.30
N PHE A 136 25.63 -10.22 0.40
CA PHE A 136 25.43 -11.67 0.37
C PHE A 136 23.98 -11.98 0.08
N ILE A 137 23.73 -12.75 -0.97
CA ILE A 137 22.41 -13.34 -1.25
C ILE A 137 22.38 -14.71 -0.57
N GLY A 138 21.74 -14.80 0.60
CA GLY A 138 21.94 -15.95 1.48
C GLY A 138 23.41 -16.04 1.90
N THR A 139 24.12 -17.08 1.48
CA THR A 139 25.56 -17.27 1.76
C THR A 139 26.47 -16.88 0.60
N ASN A 140 25.91 -16.52 -0.56
CA ASN A 140 26.69 -16.27 -1.77
C ASN A 140 27.07 -14.79 -1.88
N PRO A 141 28.36 -14.44 -2.00
CA PRO A 141 28.78 -13.04 -2.16
C PRO A 141 28.39 -12.50 -3.54
N ASP A 142 27.98 -11.24 -3.59
CA ASP A 142 27.67 -10.50 -4.81
C ASP A 142 27.96 -8.99 -4.65
N LEU A 143 27.73 -8.19 -5.68
CA LEU A 143 27.81 -6.73 -5.68
C LEU A 143 26.41 -6.11 -5.68
N CYS A 144 26.06 -5.45 -4.58
CA CYS A 144 24.80 -4.73 -4.45
C CYS A 144 25.03 -3.22 -4.51
N THR A 145 24.01 -2.50 -4.98
CA THR A 145 23.98 -1.04 -4.87
C THR A 145 23.90 -0.67 -3.39
N SER A 146 24.89 0.09 -2.94
CA SER A 146 25.02 0.57 -1.57
C SER A 146 24.72 2.06 -1.43
N SER A 147 24.98 2.84 -2.48
CA SER A 147 24.71 4.29 -2.48
C SER A 147 24.51 4.86 -3.89
N ILE A 148 23.82 5.99 -3.95
CA ILE A 148 23.54 6.81 -5.12
C ILE A 148 24.38 8.07 -4.99
N LEU A 149 25.25 8.34 -5.97
CA LEU A 149 26.01 9.57 -6.08
C LEU A 149 25.31 10.49 -7.09
N PHE A 150 24.89 11.66 -6.62
CA PHE A 150 24.27 12.69 -7.44
C PHE A 150 24.75 14.07 -6.99
N ASP A 151 25.23 14.87 -7.94
CA ASP A 151 25.75 16.22 -7.69
C ASP A 151 26.78 16.31 -6.53
N GLY A 152 27.71 15.34 -6.49
CA GLY A 152 28.75 15.28 -5.47
C GLY A 152 28.27 14.83 -4.07
N GLN A 153 26.97 14.54 -3.90
CA GLN A 153 26.39 14.02 -2.67
C GLN A 153 26.18 12.51 -2.77
N GLU A 154 26.34 11.82 -1.65
CA GLU A 154 26.13 10.37 -1.54
C GLU A 154 24.89 10.06 -0.68
N PHE A 155 23.97 9.29 -1.26
CA PHE A 155 22.72 8.88 -0.62
C PHE A 155 22.70 7.37 -0.45
N SER A 156 22.44 6.89 0.77
CA SER A 156 22.35 5.45 1.02
C SER A 156 21.20 4.80 0.23
N SER A 157 21.46 3.63 -0.37
CA SER A 157 20.42 2.81 -1.01
C SER A 157 19.82 1.76 -0.05
N LYS A 158 20.07 1.89 1.25
CA LYS A 158 19.44 1.08 2.31
C LYS A 158 19.02 1.92 3.53
N PRO A 159 18.21 2.96 3.35
CA PRO A 159 17.68 3.74 4.46
C PRO A 159 16.63 2.93 5.22
N SER A 160 16.67 2.93 6.56
CA SER A 160 15.65 2.25 7.38
C SER A 160 14.40 3.09 7.61
N ASN A 161 14.52 4.42 7.51
CA ASN A 161 13.48 5.40 7.84
C ASN A 161 12.76 5.99 6.62
N ASN A 162 13.20 5.72 5.39
CA ASN A 162 12.50 6.24 4.21
C ASN A 162 11.17 5.52 4.00
N SER A 163 10.22 6.20 3.35
CA SER A 163 8.90 5.66 3.03
C SER A 163 8.97 4.46 2.09
N ILE A 164 8.18 3.44 2.37
CA ILE A 164 7.83 2.39 1.40
C ILE A 164 6.63 2.90 0.61
N ILE A 165 6.74 2.92 -0.70
CA ILE A 165 5.72 3.45 -1.60
C ILE A 165 5.19 2.37 -2.53
N VAL A 166 3.95 2.55 -2.95
CA VAL A 166 3.33 1.74 -3.99
C VAL A 166 3.11 2.60 -5.23
N PHE A 167 3.57 2.12 -6.38
CA PHE A 167 3.54 2.90 -7.61
C PHE A 167 3.31 2.03 -8.85
N GLU A 168 2.89 2.68 -9.92
CA GLU A 168 2.87 2.10 -11.27
C GLU A 168 4.24 2.28 -11.92
N PRO A 169 4.98 1.20 -12.26
CA PRO A 169 6.28 1.32 -12.91
C PRO A 169 6.15 1.65 -14.40
N GLU A 170 7.23 2.16 -14.99
CA GLU A 170 7.38 2.32 -16.44
C GLU A 170 8.58 1.48 -16.92
N PRO A 171 8.41 0.51 -17.84
CA PRO A 171 7.15 0.05 -18.41
C PRO A 171 6.28 -0.70 -17.38
N ASN A 172 4.96 -0.57 -17.52
CA ASN A 172 4.01 -1.26 -16.63
C ASN A 172 3.69 -2.68 -17.14
N ASN A 173 4.64 -3.60 -16.97
CA ASN A 173 4.51 -5.00 -17.43
C ASN A 173 4.31 -6.02 -16.30
N ILE A 174 4.51 -5.62 -15.04
CA ILE A 174 4.40 -6.50 -13.86
C ILE A 174 3.33 -6.06 -12.85
N GLY A 175 2.61 -4.97 -13.15
CA GLY A 175 1.66 -4.36 -12.22
C GLY A 175 2.35 -3.46 -11.19
N LEU A 176 1.67 -3.21 -10.08
CA LEU A 176 2.14 -2.31 -9.03
C LEU A 176 3.39 -2.86 -8.33
N ILE A 177 4.34 -1.97 -8.06
CA ILE A 177 5.55 -2.26 -7.28
C ILE A 177 5.43 -1.63 -5.90
N ILE A 178 5.89 -2.37 -4.88
CA ILE A 178 5.95 -1.91 -3.48
C ILE A 178 7.44 -1.87 -3.12
N HIS A 179 8.07 -0.70 -3.16
CA HIS A 179 9.50 -0.55 -2.87
C HIS A 179 9.77 0.72 -2.05
N ARG A 180 10.95 0.81 -1.45
CA ARG A 180 11.33 1.97 -0.65
C ARG A 180 11.86 3.10 -1.55
N ALA A 181 11.45 4.32 -1.24
CA ALA A 181 11.95 5.53 -1.90
C ALA A 181 13.38 5.81 -1.42
N MET A 182 14.34 5.87 -2.34
CA MET A 182 15.77 6.04 -2.04
C MET A 182 16.19 7.51 -2.11
N LEU A 183 15.77 8.20 -3.17
CA LEU A 183 16.10 9.59 -3.44
C LEU A 183 14.97 10.20 -4.27
N LYS A 184 14.51 11.40 -3.88
CA LYS A 184 13.63 12.26 -4.66
C LYS A 184 14.48 13.31 -5.38
N ILE A 185 14.29 13.45 -6.69
CA ILE A 185 14.94 14.45 -7.52
C ILE A 185 13.85 15.34 -8.13
N ASN A 186 13.85 16.63 -7.75
CA ASN A 186 13.03 17.64 -8.41
C ASN A 186 13.78 18.18 -9.62
N THR A 187 13.10 18.18 -10.75
CA THR A 187 13.56 18.73 -12.02
C THR A 187 12.57 19.80 -12.49
N PRO A 188 12.88 20.56 -13.56
CA PRO A 188 11.92 21.50 -14.14
C PRO A 188 10.66 20.83 -14.72
N ASP A 189 10.73 19.56 -15.12
CA ASP A 189 9.65 18.78 -15.74
C ASP A 189 8.84 17.91 -14.75
N GLY A 190 9.32 17.70 -13.52
CA GLY A 190 8.58 16.95 -12.51
C GLY A 190 9.39 16.59 -11.27
N ALA A 191 8.83 15.70 -10.46
CA ALA A 191 9.53 15.09 -9.34
C ALA A 191 9.62 13.59 -9.57
N TYR A 192 10.83 13.06 -9.44
CA TYR A 192 11.17 11.69 -9.80
C TYR A 192 11.85 10.97 -8.65
N TYR A 193 11.50 9.71 -8.44
CA TYR A 193 12.08 8.89 -7.37
C TYR A 193 12.94 7.77 -7.93
N LEU A 194 14.07 7.53 -7.27
CA LEU A 194 14.76 6.24 -7.33
C LEU A 194 14.18 5.33 -6.26
N THR A 195 13.96 4.07 -6.61
CA THR A 195 13.31 3.08 -5.74
C THR A 195 14.07 1.78 -5.71
N LYS A 196 13.94 1.05 -4.60
CA LYS A 196 14.55 -0.27 -4.43
C LYS A 196 13.81 -1.10 -3.40
N GLY A 197 13.67 -2.39 -3.69
CA GLY A 197 13.26 -3.38 -2.70
C GLY A 197 14.34 -3.59 -1.65
N ASP A 198 13.93 -3.66 -0.38
CA ASP A 198 14.86 -3.89 0.74
C ASP A 198 15.67 -5.19 0.58
N ASN A 199 15.10 -6.17 -0.10
CA ASN A 199 15.69 -7.46 -0.45
C ASN A 199 16.12 -7.57 -1.93
N ASN A 200 16.31 -6.44 -2.63
CA ASN A 200 16.84 -6.42 -4.00
C ASN A 200 18.32 -6.06 -4.01
N GLN A 201 19.07 -6.57 -5.00
CA GLN A 201 20.51 -6.30 -5.12
C GLN A 201 20.79 -4.89 -5.65
N VAL A 202 19.93 -4.41 -6.53
CA VAL A 202 20.12 -3.18 -7.31
C VAL A 202 18.86 -2.31 -7.21
N LEU A 203 18.96 -1.05 -7.63
CA LEU A 203 17.82 -0.15 -7.77
C LEU A 203 16.90 -0.63 -8.89
N ASP A 204 15.63 -0.23 -8.84
CA ASP A 204 14.67 -0.50 -9.91
C ASP A 204 15.16 0.08 -11.25
N GLN A 205 15.84 1.23 -11.19
CA GLN A 205 16.43 1.94 -12.33
C GLN A 205 17.65 1.25 -12.95
N GLU A 206 18.29 0.32 -12.24
CA GLU A 206 19.39 -0.50 -12.79
C GLU A 206 18.90 -1.76 -13.47
N ALA A 207 17.65 -2.14 -13.21
CA ALA A 207 17.04 -3.30 -13.81
C ALA A 207 16.43 -2.92 -15.17
N SER A 208 15.15 -2.59 -15.18
CA SER A 208 14.43 -2.31 -16.43
C SER A 208 13.30 -1.29 -16.24
N PHE A 209 13.29 -0.59 -15.10
CA PHE A 209 12.29 0.42 -14.80
C PHE A 209 12.87 1.82 -14.92
N ASP A 210 12.04 2.76 -15.32
CA ASP A 210 12.38 4.18 -15.34
C ASP A 210 12.31 4.78 -13.92
N PHE A 211 12.70 6.04 -13.77
CA PHE A 211 12.42 6.83 -12.58
C PHE A 211 10.91 6.92 -12.34
N VAL A 212 10.51 6.84 -11.06
CA VAL A 212 9.10 6.87 -10.69
C VAL A 212 8.65 8.34 -10.63
N ASP A 213 7.79 8.76 -11.56
CA ASP A 213 7.10 10.06 -11.48
C ASP A 213 6.24 10.10 -10.21
N GLU A 214 6.33 11.18 -9.44
CA GLU A 214 5.53 11.38 -8.22
C GLU A 214 4.03 11.16 -8.46
N LYS A 215 3.53 11.51 -9.65
CA LYS A 215 2.12 11.33 -10.04
C LYS A 215 1.71 9.86 -10.20
N LYS A 216 2.68 8.95 -10.34
CA LYS A 216 2.47 7.50 -10.45
C LYS A 216 2.50 6.78 -9.10
N ILE A 217 2.76 7.51 -8.01
CA ILE A 217 2.73 6.98 -6.65
C ILE A 217 1.28 6.95 -6.15
N LEU A 218 0.83 5.77 -5.73
CA LEU A 218 -0.51 5.56 -5.17
C LEU A 218 -0.57 5.90 -3.68
N GLY A 219 0.56 5.83 -2.97
CA GLY A 219 0.67 6.24 -1.57
C GLY A 219 1.86 5.57 -0.86
N ASN A 220 2.10 5.99 0.38
CA ASN A 220 3.08 5.37 1.27
C ASN A 220 2.40 4.35 2.20
N VAL A 221 3.12 3.26 2.47
CA VAL A 221 2.72 2.24 3.44
C VAL A 221 2.90 2.82 4.84
N PHE A 222 1.81 2.93 5.59
CA PHE A 222 1.83 3.41 6.98
C PHE A 222 1.40 2.35 8.00
N PHE A 223 0.72 1.30 7.54
CA PHE A 223 0.24 0.21 8.39
C PHE A 223 0.17 -1.10 7.61
N ARG A 224 0.35 -2.22 8.31
CA ARG A 224 0.20 -3.57 7.75
C ARG A 224 -0.50 -4.52 8.71
N ILE A 225 -1.16 -5.52 8.14
CA ILE A 225 -1.65 -6.69 8.87
C ILE A 225 -1.00 -7.94 8.27
N PRO A 226 -0.17 -8.66 9.05
CA PRO A 226 0.54 -9.83 8.55
C PRO A 226 -0.38 -10.95 8.07
N PHE A 227 0.03 -11.63 7.02
CA PHE A 227 -0.56 -12.88 6.48
C PHE A 227 -2.02 -12.84 5.99
N ILE A 228 -2.82 -11.82 6.30
CA ILE A 228 -4.23 -11.74 5.84
C ILE A 228 -4.34 -11.70 4.31
N GLY A 229 -3.36 -11.11 3.64
CA GLY A 229 -3.28 -11.05 2.18
C GLY A 229 -3.24 -12.43 1.52
N TYR A 230 -2.86 -13.50 2.22
CA TYR A 230 -2.95 -14.87 1.69
C TYR A 230 -4.39 -15.28 1.33
N VAL A 231 -5.41 -14.69 1.97
CA VAL A 231 -6.81 -14.91 1.56
C VAL A 231 -7.03 -14.39 0.14
N LYS A 232 -6.53 -13.19 -0.19
CA LYS A 232 -6.55 -12.65 -1.56
C LYS A 232 -5.76 -13.56 -2.50
N LEU A 233 -4.52 -13.94 -2.13
CA LEU A 233 -3.69 -14.80 -2.99
C LEU A 233 -4.36 -16.14 -3.30
N LEU A 234 -5.03 -16.75 -2.32
CA LEU A 234 -5.83 -17.97 -2.46
C LEU A 234 -7.00 -17.76 -3.43
N LEU A 235 -7.78 -16.69 -3.26
CA LEU A 235 -8.94 -16.37 -4.10
C LEU A 235 -8.56 -16.13 -5.57
N PHE A 236 -7.37 -15.60 -5.83
CA PHE A 236 -6.84 -15.35 -7.18
C PHE A 236 -5.89 -16.46 -7.68
N LEU A 237 -5.84 -17.61 -7.01
CA LEU A 237 -5.04 -18.78 -7.39
C LEU A 237 -3.52 -18.52 -7.51
N GLN A 238 -2.98 -17.55 -6.75
CA GLN A 238 -1.58 -17.16 -6.75
C GLN A 238 -0.76 -18.02 -5.76
N PHE A 239 -0.72 -19.34 -5.97
CA PHE A 239 -0.06 -20.27 -5.04
C PHE A 239 1.45 -20.33 -5.20
N GLN A 240 1.96 -20.05 -6.41
CA GLN A 240 3.38 -20.12 -6.68
C GLN A 240 4.13 -19.06 -5.88
N VAL A 241 5.14 -19.51 -5.13
CA VAL A 241 6.05 -18.63 -4.41
C VAL A 241 6.97 -17.97 -5.43
N PRO A 242 7.02 -16.63 -5.50
CA PRO A 242 7.92 -15.95 -6.42
C PRO A 242 9.40 -16.25 -6.10
N PRO A 243 10.29 -16.16 -7.10
CA PRO A 243 11.74 -16.29 -6.88
C PRO A 243 12.25 -15.31 -5.82
N GLY A 244 13.26 -15.71 -5.05
CA GLY A 244 13.90 -14.86 -4.04
C GLY A 244 13.22 -14.85 -2.67
N CYS A 245 12.15 -15.61 -2.47
CA CYS A 245 11.51 -15.80 -1.17
C CYS A 245 12.26 -16.77 -0.22
N ASP A 246 13.27 -17.47 -0.72
CA ASP A 246 14.10 -18.45 0.00
C ASP A 246 15.37 -17.83 0.62
N ARG A 247 15.60 -16.54 0.39
CA ARG A 247 16.85 -15.86 0.75
C ARG A 247 16.63 -14.40 1.11
N THR A 248 17.55 -13.88 1.92
CA THR A 248 17.63 -12.45 2.23
C THR A 248 19.00 -11.91 1.82
N ILE A 249 19.03 -10.63 1.44
CA ILE A 249 20.27 -9.92 1.15
C ILE A 249 20.80 -9.31 2.44
N THR A 250 22.02 -9.70 2.80
CA THR A 250 22.74 -9.15 3.94
C THR A 250 23.96 -8.37 3.47
N TYR A 251 24.40 -7.42 4.31
CA TYR A 251 25.51 -6.53 4.02
C TYR A 251 26.53 -6.70 5.15
N THR A 252 27.81 -6.58 4.80
CA THR A 252 28.94 -6.57 5.76
C THR A 252 29.16 -5.19 6.34
#